data_AF-A0A0F9PN93-F1
#
_entry.id   AF-A0A0F9PN93-F1
#
_cell.length_a   1.000
_cell.length_b   1.000
_cell.length_c   1.000
_cell.angle_alpha   90.00
_cell.angle_beta   90.00
_cell.angle_gamma   90.00
#
_symmetry.space_group_name_H-M   'P 1'
#
loop_
_entity.id
_entity.type
_entity.pdbx_description
1 polymer ?
#
loop_
_entity_poly.entity_id
_entity_poly.type
_entity_poly.pdbx_seq_one_letter_code
_entity_poly.pdbx_strand_id
1 'polypeptide(L)'
;MEFFLNGNGLKSKVLTTENDNEIWIHAKNIRRERTGVHATIEIVLDTTSLAWSQFNIERDEDRGRLANKAYRGLGTAVDSSIYPKEYLAHEMDLFCRDLWEAYIATSIPDEIEGDATSEPLKFVLKPYIMEGGGTILFGPPGRGKSYTSQLIAVSIDSGEKQFWEVEQTKTLLINLERSASSIRRRLGCVNTVLGLDPQRKLLVLNARGKSLADLKDVLERTVARFTVGFIVLDSISRAGYGDLNENRPVNSIVDTLNNLCPTWLALAHTPRADETHVFGSQMFDAGADVMVQLLSQVKGALNLGVGLQVKKANDMGPVDLSVLSFTFDDFGLSGVRYASPREFLEIEAQRKIDTTPMIQEFLLDMGPSAVDVIAEHVGKDRSTVQKILSKEPLFTVVNRTGRAHLWNIRESNRS
;
A
#
# COMPACT_ATOMS: atom_id res chain seq x y z
N MET A 1 -27.30 27.11 -0.91
CA MET A 1 -25.97 27.08 -1.55
C MET A 1 -25.65 25.62 -1.87
N GLU A 2 -25.14 25.32 -3.06
CA GLU A 2 -24.82 23.96 -3.48
C GLU A 2 -23.31 23.72 -3.38
N PHE A 3 -22.90 22.64 -2.70
CA PHE A 3 -21.50 22.29 -2.51
C PHE A 3 -21.08 21.17 -3.45
N PHE A 4 -19.91 21.33 -4.05
CA PHE A 4 -19.28 20.34 -4.91
C PHE A 4 -17.95 19.89 -4.31
N LEU A 5 -17.63 18.61 -4.43
CA LEU A 5 -16.32 18.08 -4.05
C LEU A 5 -15.21 18.71 -4.89
N ASN A 6 -14.08 19.01 -4.25
CA ASN A 6 -12.89 19.59 -4.88
C ASN A 6 -11.62 18.98 -4.26
N GLY A 7 -11.32 17.73 -4.60
CA GLY A 7 -10.30 16.93 -3.92
C GLY A 7 -10.70 16.69 -2.46
N ASN A 8 -9.78 16.97 -1.52
CA ASN A 8 -10.03 16.87 -0.07
C ASN A 8 -10.76 18.11 0.51
N GLY A 9 -11.57 18.77 -0.30
CA GLY A 9 -12.20 20.05 0.03
C GLY A 9 -13.53 20.22 -0.67
N LEU A 10 -14.13 21.40 -0.49
CA LEU A 10 -15.43 21.75 -1.07
C LEU A 10 -15.32 23.04 -1.86
N LYS A 11 -16.20 23.21 -2.85
CA LYS A 11 -16.39 24.48 -3.54
C LYS A 11 -17.87 24.77 -3.74
N SER A 12 -18.22 26.04 -3.80
CA SER A 12 -19.54 26.50 -4.23
C SER A 12 -19.40 27.55 -5.30
N LYS A 13 -20.27 27.49 -6.30
CA LYS A 13 -20.46 28.58 -7.25
C LYS A 13 -21.22 29.69 -6.56
N VAL A 14 -20.77 30.92 -6.76
CA VAL A 14 -21.40 32.13 -6.21
C VAL A 14 -22.30 32.77 -7.26
N LEU A 15 -21.74 33.03 -8.45
CA LEU A 15 -22.40 33.78 -9.50
C LEU A 15 -21.79 33.44 -10.87
N THR A 16 -22.60 33.51 -11.93
CA THR A 16 -22.11 33.73 -13.31
C THR A 16 -22.38 35.18 -13.70
N THR A 17 -21.35 35.88 -14.15
CA THR A 17 -21.46 37.29 -14.57
C THR A 17 -22.07 37.39 -15.96
N GLU A 18 -22.44 38.60 -16.40
CA GLU A 18 -22.98 38.83 -17.74
C GLU A 18 -22.03 38.44 -18.88
N ASN A 19 -20.72 38.40 -18.60
CA ASN A 19 -19.69 37.97 -19.54
C ASN A 19 -19.38 36.47 -19.46
N ASP A 20 -20.27 35.69 -18.83
CA ASP A 20 -20.13 34.24 -18.61
C ASP A 20 -18.90 33.85 -17.76
N ASN A 21 -18.34 34.79 -16.99
CA ASN A 21 -17.30 34.48 -16.01
C ASN A 21 -17.95 33.92 -14.74
N GLU A 22 -17.31 32.94 -14.11
CA GLU A 22 -17.83 32.30 -12.91
C GLU A 22 -17.03 32.69 -11.67
N ILE A 23 -17.73 33.07 -10.60
CA ILE A 23 -17.13 33.30 -9.29
C ILE A 23 -17.35 32.06 -8.43
N TRP A 24 -16.27 31.54 -7.86
CA TRP A 24 -16.27 30.36 -6.99
C TRP A 24 -15.64 30.67 -5.63
N ILE A 25 -16.15 30.04 -4.58
CA ILE A 25 -15.50 29.97 -3.26
C ILE A 25 -15.04 28.53 -3.04
N HIS A 26 -13.76 28.35 -2.74
CA HIS A 26 -13.11 27.07 -2.49
C HIS A 26 -12.70 26.98 -1.02
N ALA A 27 -12.90 25.82 -0.41
CA ALA A 27 -12.41 25.47 0.91
C ALA A 27 -11.52 24.22 0.86
N LYS A 28 -10.37 24.28 1.52
CA LYS A 28 -9.41 23.18 1.68
C LYS A 28 -8.96 23.09 3.13
N ASN A 29 -8.38 21.94 3.52
CA ASN A 29 -7.87 21.70 4.88
C ASN A 29 -8.91 21.97 5.97
N ILE A 30 -10.17 21.61 5.69
CA ILE A 30 -11.32 21.81 6.56
C ILE A 30 -11.16 20.92 7.78
N ARG A 31 -11.13 21.51 8.97
CA ARG A 31 -10.93 20.77 10.21
C ARG A 31 -11.57 21.51 11.38
N ARG A 32 -11.93 20.77 12.42
CA ARG A 32 -12.43 21.33 13.66
C ARG A 32 -11.30 21.43 14.69
N GLU A 33 -11.05 22.63 15.18
CA GLU A 33 -10.12 22.89 16.26
C GLU A 33 -10.87 23.35 17.52
N ARG A 34 -10.16 23.49 18.64
CA ARG A 34 -10.74 24.01 19.90
C ARG A 34 -11.40 25.38 19.73
N THR A 35 -10.93 26.18 18.77
CA THR A 35 -11.39 27.56 18.57
C THR A 35 -12.53 27.70 17.57
N GLY A 36 -12.92 26.62 16.87
CA GLY A 36 -13.93 26.64 15.80
C GLY A 36 -13.50 25.82 14.59
N VAL A 37 -14.24 25.92 13.49
CA VAL A 37 -13.87 25.28 12.22
C VAL A 37 -12.84 26.13 11.47
N HIS A 38 -11.71 25.53 11.10
CA HIS A 38 -10.66 26.18 10.32
C HIS A 38 -10.63 25.63 8.90
N ALA A 39 -10.40 26.51 7.94
CA ALA A 39 -10.20 26.13 6.55
C ALA A 39 -9.28 27.14 5.85
N THR A 40 -8.64 26.69 4.78
CA THR A 40 -8.05 27.56 3.76
C THR A 40 -9.16 27.91 2.78
N ILE A 41 -9.60 29.16 2.75
CA ILE A 41 -10.61 29.67 1.82
C ILE A 41 -9.96 30.47 0.70
N GLU A 42 -10.39 30.22 -0.53
CA GLU A 42 -9.94 30.90 -1.74
C GLU A 42 -11.15 31.32 -2.58
N ILE A 43 -11.16 32.57 -3.05
CA ILE A 43 -12.20 33.09 -3.95
C ILE A 43 -11.57 33.23 -5.34
N VAL A 44 -12.21 32.63 -6.35
CA VAL A 44 -11.68 32.48 -7.71
C VAL A 44 -12.67 33.11 -8.70
N LEU A 45 -12.13 33.80 -9.71
CA LEU A 45 -12.85 34.18 -10.93
C LEU A 45 -12.32 33.31 -12.07
N ASP A 46 -13.17 32.42 -12.58
CA ASP A 46 -12.84 31.34 -13.52
C ASP A 46 -11.71 30.44 -13.01
N THR A 47 -10.47 30.79 -13.35
CA THR A 47 -9.24 30.08 -12.95
C THR A 47 -8.28 30.97 -12.16
N THR A 48 -8.61 32.25 -11.98
CA THR A 48 -7.75 33.25 -11.36
C THR A 48 -8.14 33.46 -9.90
N SER A 49 -7.20 33.20 -9.00
CA SER A 49 -7.36 33.45 -7.56
C SER A 49 -7.41 34.96 -7.29
N LEU A 50 -8.53 35.46 -6.77
CA LEU A 50 -8.69 36.87 -6.40
C LEU A 50 -8.12 37.15 -5.02
N ALA A 51 -8.43 36.27 -4.06
CA ALA A 51 -7.89 36.32 -2.71
C ALA A 51 -8.01 34.96 -2.04
N TRP A 52 -7.09 34.67 -1.11
CA TRP A 52 -7.17 33.51 -0.24
C TRP A 52 -6.68 33.84 1.17
N SER A 53 -7.10 33.05 2.15
CA SER A 53 -6.61 33.10 3.52
C SER A 53 -6.89 31.77 4.24
N GLN A 54 -6.18 31.51 5.34
CA GLN A 54 -6.46 30.41 6.25
C GLN A 54 -6.87 30.98 7.60
N PHE A 55 -8.07 30.65 8.06
CA PHE A 55 -8.64 31.22 9.28
C PHE A 55 -9.77 30.34 9.83
N ASN A 56 -10.27 30.73 11.01
CA ASN A 56 -11.47 30.16 11.59
C ASN A 56 -12.70 30.74 10.89
N ILE A 57 -13.42 29.91 10.14
CA ILE A 57 -14.55 30.34 9.29
C ILE A 57 -15.72 30.92 10.10
N GLU A 58 -15.77 30.67 11.40
CA GLU A 58 -16.80 31.21 12.30
C GLU A 58 -16.53 32.69 12.68
N ARG A 59 -15.31 33.20 12.44
CA ARG A 59 -14.95 34.60 12.73
C ARG A 59 -15.41 35.56 11.62
N ASP A 60 -16.32 36.46 11.99
CA ASP A 60 -16.89 37.46 11.10
C ASP A 60 -15.84 38.39 10.46
N GLU A 61 -14.92 38.91 11.27
CA GLU A 61 -13.86 39.82 10.81
C GLU A 61 -12.99 39.20 9.70
N ASP A 62 -12.67 37.90 9.81
CA ASP A 62 -11.83 37.21 8.83
C ASP A 62 -12.59 36.96 7.53
N ARG A 63 -13.87 36.54 7.61
CA ARG A 63 -14.75 36.39 6.44
C ARG A 63 -14.90 37.70 5.69
N GLY A 64 -15.27 38.77 6.40
CA GLY A 64 -15.43 40.11 5.84
C GLY A 64 -14.14 40.64 5.21
N ARG A 65 -12.99 40.43 5.86
CA ARG A 65 -11.68 40.85 5.33
C ARG A 65 -11.34 40.13 4.02
N LEU A 66 -11.57 38.82 3.94
CA LEU A 66 -11.30 38.05 2.72
C LEU A 66 -12.25 38.45 1.58
N ALA A 67 -13.55 38.53 1.86
CA ALA A 67 -14.56 38.95 0.87
C ALA A 67 -14.27 40.35 0.32
N ASN A 68 -13.97 41.32 1.18
CA ASN A 68 -13.59 42.68 0.75
C ASN A 68 -12.31 42.70 -0.10
N LYS A 69 -11.32 41.85 0.22
CA LYS A 69 -10.10 41.72 -0.57
C LYS A 69 -10.39 41.14 -1.95
N ALA A 70 -11.18 40.07 -2.04
CA ALA A 70 -11.56 39.45 -3.30
C ALA A 70 -12.42 40.38 -4.17
N TYR A 71 -13.38 41.10 -3.57
CA TYR A 71 -14.26 42.02 -4.30
C TYR A 71 -13.47 43.12 -5.02
N ARG A 72 -12.42 43.66 -4.39
CA ARG A 72 -11.51 44.61 -5.06
C ARG A 72 -10.83 44.02 -6.29
N GLY A 73 -10.60 42.71 -6.31
CA GLY A 73 -10.02 41.98 -7.44
C GLY A 73 -11.01 41.71 -8.58
N LEU A 74 -12.32 41.81 -8.34
CA LEU A 74 -13.33 41.63 -9.40
C LEU A 74 -13.29 42.76 -10.43
N GLY A 75 -12.91 43.98 -10.02
CA GLY A 75 -12.78 45.11 -10.93
C GLY A 75 -14.03 45.34 -11.78
N THR A 76 -13.88 45.35 -13.10
CA THR A 76 -14.98 45.52 -14.08
C THR A 76 -15.64 44.20 -14.48
N ALA A 77 -15.27 43.06 -13.88
CA ALA A 77 -15.88 41.77 -14.19
C ALA A 77 -17.33 41.67 -13.70
N VAL A 78 -17.71 42.53 -12.76
CA VAL A 78 -19.08 42.67 -12.23
C VAL A 78 -19.47 44.13 -12.20
N ASP A 79 -20.74 44.44 -12.52
CA ASP A 79 -21.29 45.77 -12.30
C ASP A 79 -21.59 45.94 -10.80
N SER A 80 -20.92 46.89 -10.16
CA SER A 80 -21.09 47.19 -8.73
C SER A 80 -22.51 47.62 -8.33
N SER A 81 -23.32 48.09 -9.30
CA SER A 81 -24.73 48.41 -9.06
C SER A 81 -25.62 47.17 -9.01
N ILE A 82 -25.22 46.10 -9.70
CA ILE A 82 -25.94 44.82 -9.78
C ILE A 82 -25.43 43.85 -8.70
N TYR A 83 -24.12 43.82 -8.47
CA TYR A 83 -23.47 42.93 -7.52
C TYR A 83 -22.58 43.73 -6.57
N PRO A 84 -23.16 44.39 -5.55
CA PRO A 84 -22.40 45.19 -4.59
C PRO A 84 -21.56 44.30 -3.67
N LYS A 85 -20.56 44.87 -2.98
CA LYS A 85 -19.62 44.11 -2.14
C LYS A 85 -20.31 43.32 -1.02
N GLU A 86 -21.43 43.83 -0.53
CA GLU A 86 -22.26 43.21 0.51
C GLU A 86 -22.79 41.85 0.06
N TYR A 87 -22.99 41.64 -1.25
CA TYR A 87 -23.46 40.36 -1.78
C TYR A 87 -22.36 39.32 -1.67
N LEU A 88 -21.12 39.63 -2.06
CA LEU A 88 -20.02 38.68 -1.90
C LEU A 88 -19.75 38.36 -0.42
N ALA A 89 -19.90 39.34 0.47
CA ALA A 89 -19.82 39.10 1.91
C ALA A 89 -20.94 38.17 2.40
N HIS A 90 -22.18 38.39 1.96
CA HIS A 90 -23.31 37.53 2.29
C HIS A 90 -23.12 36.09 1.78
N GLU A 91 -22.69 35.92 0.54
CA GLU A 91 -22.40 34.61 -0.04
C GLU A 91 -21.27 33.90 0.70
N MET A 92 -20.24 34.64 1.12
CA MET A 92 -19.18 34.13 1.97
C MET A 92 -19.71 33.66 3.34
N ASP A 93 -20.66 34.38 3.94
CA ASP A 93 -21.30 33.97 5.19
C ASP A 93 -22.15 32.70 5.02
N LEU A 94 -22.95 32.62 3.96
CA LEU A 94 -23.73 31.42 3.63
C LEU A 94 -22.81 30.21 3.42
N PHE A 95 -21.73 30.40 2.64
CA PHE A 95 -20.73 29.37 2.40
C PHE A 95 -20.11 28.87 3.70
N CYS A 96 -19.57 29.77 4.53
CA CYS A 96 -18.91 29.39 5.78
C CYS A 96 -19.86 28.80 6.82
N ARG A 97 -21.12 29.24 6.87
CA ARG A 97 -22.13 28.69 7.78
C ARG A 97 -22.39 27.21 7.48
N ASP A 98 -22.56 26.87 6.21
CA ASP A 98 -22.99 25.54 5.79
C ASP A 98 -21.80 24.60 5.49
N LEU A 99 -20.56 25.14 5.44
CA LEU A 99 -19.35 24.41 5.05
C LEU A 99 -19.07 23.17 5.90
N TRP A 100 -19.23 23.24 7.21
CA TRP A 100 -18.88 22.14 8.11
C TRP A 100 -19.86 20.96 7.98
N GLU A 101 -21.16 21.24 7.94
CA GLU A 101 -22.19 20.21 7.72
C GLU A 101 -22.06 19.60 6.33
N ALA A 102 -21.82 20.42 5.30
CA ALA A 102 -21.54 19.92 3.96
C ALA A 102 -20.26 19.05 3.92
N TYR A 103 -19.24 19.39 4.70
CA TYR A 103 -18.01 18.60 4.80
C TYR A 103 -18.23 17.29 5.56
N ILE A 104 -19.01 17.27 6.64
CA ILE A 104 -19.39 16.03 7.32
C ILE A 104 -20.24 15.16 6.39
N ALA A 105 -21.11 15.76 5.59
CA ALA A 105 -22.00 15.04 4.69
C ALA A 105 -21.24 14.20 3.64
N THR A 106 -19.98 14.55 3.33
CA THR A 106 -19.12 13.75 2.43
C THR A 106 -18.61 12.46 3.08
N SER A 107 -18.77 12.31 4.39
CA SER A 107 -18.31 11.19 5.21
C SER A 107 -19.47 10.47 5.90
N ILE A 108 -20.70 10.67 5.41
CA ILE A 108 -21.85 9.90 5.89
C ILE A 108 -21.65 8.44 5.46
N PRO A 109 -21.81 7.47 6.37
CA PRO A 109 -21.69 6.05 6.02
C PRO A 109 -22.74 5.64 4.98
N ASP A 110 -22.31 4.83 4.01
CA ASP A 110 -23.20 4.18 3.07
C ASP A 110 -23.62 2.79 3.59
N GLU A 111 -24.89 2.43 3.38
CA GLU A 111 -25.34 1.05 3.55
C GLU A 111 -24.81 0.22 2.37
N ILE A 112 -24.01 -0.81 2.68
CA ILE A 112 -23.44 -1.72 1.69
C ILE A 112 -24.13 -3.09 1.75
N GLU A 113 -24.54 -3.61 0.60
CA GLU A 113 -25.05 -4.98 0.48
C GLU A 113 -23.90 -5.99 0.50
N GLY A 114 -24.13 -7.19 1.04
CA GLY A 114 -23.15 -8.28 0.98
C GLY A 114 -23.04 -8.87 -0.42
N ASP A 115 -21.82 -9.27 -0.83
CA ASP A 115 -21.59 -9.93 -2.12
C ASP A 115 -22.06 -11.40 -2.08
N ALA A 116 -23.16 -11.70 -2.76
CA ALA A 116 -23.71 -13.05 -2.89
C ALA A 116 -22.96 -13.91 -3.92
N THR A 117 -22.16 -13.30 -4.80
CA THR A 117 -21.48 -13.95 -5.92
C THR A 117 -20.03 -14.35 -5.61
N SER A 118 -19.45 -13.86 -4.51
CA SER A 118 -18.07 -14.11 -4.09
C SER A 118 -17.09 -13.88 -5.24
N GLU A 119 -16.99 -12.65 -5.73
CA GLU A 119 -16.00 -12.32 -6.75
C GLU A 119 -14.58 -12.68 -6.27
N PRO A 120 -13.71 -13.23 -7.13
CA PRO A 120 -12.33 -13.50 -6.75
C PRO A 120 -11.62 -12.20 -6.35
N LEU A 121 -10.75 -12.29 -5.33
CA LEU A 121 -9.88 -11.18 -4.96
C LEU A 121 -9.09 -10.68 -6.18
N LYS A 122 -9.05 -9.36 -6.34
CA LYS A 122 -8.32 -8.67 -7.40
C LYS A 122 -6.91 -8.31 -6.95
N PHE A 123 -5.95 -8.44 -7.85
CA PHE A 123 -4.53 -8.23 -7.57
C PHE A 123 -3.89 -7.37 -8.65
N VAL A 124 -3.15 -6.33 -8.23
CA VAL A 124 -2.25 -5.63 -9.14
C VAL A 124 -1.01 -6.49 -9.44
N LEU A 125 -0.57 -7.29 -8.47
CA LEU A 125 0.45 -8.32 -8.67
C LEU A 125 0.12 -9.54 -7.81
N LYS A 126 -0.24 -10.64 -8.46
CA LYS A 126 -0.62 -11.86 -7.74
C LYS A 126 0.61 -12.66 -7.29
N PRO A 127 0.61 -13.22 -6.08
CA PRO A 127 -0.36 -13.03 -4.99
C PRO A 127 0.01 -11.91 -4.01
N TYR A 128 1.02 -11.08 -4.28
CA TYR A 128 1.65 -10.25 -3.24
C TYR A 128 0.99 -8.89 -3.02
N ILE A 129 0.24 -8.34 -3.98
CA ILE A 129 -0.31 -6.97 -3.94
C ILE A 129 -1.77 -7.00 -4.41
N MET A 130 -2.68 -6.88 -3.45
CA MET A 130 -4.13 -6.78 -3.71
C MET A 130 -4.50 -5.41 -4.26
N GLU A 131 -5.51 -5.35 -5.13
CA GLU A 131 -6.07 -4.08 -5.58
C GLU A 131 -6.75 -3.36 -4.39
N GLY A 132 -6.45 -2.07 -4.22
CA GLY A 132 -6.97 -1.27 -3.10
C GLY A 132 -6.32 -1.55 -1.74
N GLY A 133 -5.29 -2.41 -1.70
CA GLY A 133 -4.63 -2.82 -0.47
C GLY A 133 -3.19 -2.31 -0.32
N GLY A 134 -2.77 -2.21 0.95
CA GLY A 134 -1.40 -1.88 1.34
C GLY A 134 -0.52 -3.11 1.51
N THR A 135 0.67 -3.11 0.91
CA THR A 135 1.65 -4.20 1.05
C THR A 135 2.96 -3.69 1.66
N ILE A 136 3.49 -4.40 2.67
CA ILE A 136 4.84 -4.15 3.18
C ILE A 136 5.76 -5.31 2.79
N LEU A 137 6.82 -5.00 2.04
CA LEU A 137 7.92 -5.92 1.75
C LEU A 137 9.08 -5.63 2.71
N PHE A 138 9.37 -6.57 3.60
CA PHE A 138 10.35 -6.38 4.65
C PHE A 138 11.45 -7.42 4.64
N GLY A 139 12.60 -7.06 5.19
CA GLY A 139 13.74 -7.97 5.29
C GLY A 139 15.03 -7.24 5.66
N PRO A 140 16.15 -7.95 5.83
CA PRO A 140 17.39 -7.36 6.31
C PRO A 140 18.00 -6.36 5.30
N PRO A 141 18.82 -5.39 5.74
CA PRO A 141 19.55 -4.49 4.85
C PRO A 141 20.42 -5.24 3.83
N GLY A 142 20.53 -4.71 2.60
CA GLY A 142 21.42 -5.27 1.57
C GLY A 142 20.95 -6.56 0.89
N ARG A 143 19.76 -7.08 1.21
CA ARG A 143 19.26 -8.38 0.72
C ARG A 143 18.43 -8.34 -0.56
N GLY A 144 18.60 -7.33 -1.42
CA GLY A 144 17.90 -7.29 -2.72
C GLY A 144 16.52 -6.61 -2.74
N LYS A 145 15.94 -6.19 -1.60
CA LYS A 145 14.63 -5.49 -1.54
C LYS A 145 14.43 -4.39 -2.59
N SER A 146 15.39 -3.48 -2.74
CA SER A 146 15.29 -2.39 -3.71
C SER A 146 15.31 -2.89 -5.17
N TYR A 147 15.96 -4.03 -5.47
CA TYR A 147 15.88 -4.62 -6.81
C TYR A 147 14.56 -5.33 -7.01
N THR A 148 14.10 -6.09 -6.02
CA THR A 148 12.81 -6.79 -6.07
C THR A 148 11.64 -5.81 -6.23
N SER A 149 11.62 -4.72 -5.47
CA SER A 149 10.59 -3.67 -5.62
C SER A 149 10.64 -2.95 -6.96
N GLN A 150 11.84 -2.69 -7.52
CA GLN A 150 11.94 -2.11 -8.85
C GLN A 150 11.50 -3.09 -9.93
N LEU A 151 11.81 -4.38 -9.79
CA LEU A 151 11.33 -5.43 -10.68
C LEU A 151 9.79 -5.49 -10.66
N ILE A 152 9.19 -5.51 -9.47
CA ILE A 152 7.73 -5.44 -9.27
C ILE A 152 7.15 -4.16 -9.91
N ALA A 153 7.72 -2.99 -9.62
CA ALA A 153 7.23 -1.71 -10.12
C ALA A 153 7.23 -1.64 -11.66
N VAL A 154 8.31 -2.14 -12.29
CA VAL A 154 8.43 -2.15 -13.76
C VAL A 154 7.49 -3.19 -14.36
N SER A 155 7.38 -4.38 -13.77
CA SER A 155 6.41 -5.40 -14.21
C SER A 155 4.98 -4.85 -14.23
N ILE A 156 4.56 -4.17 -13.16
CA ILE A 156 3.23 -3.55 -13.08
C ILE A 156 3.07 -2.38 -14.08
N ASP A 157 4.03 -1.44 -14.17
CA ASP A 157 3.91 -0.29 -15.10
C ASP A 157 3.91 -0.71 -16.58
N SER A 158 4.63 -1.79 -16.91
CA SER A 158 4.75 -2.31 -18.27
C SER A 158 3.72 -3.38 -18.63
N GLY A 159 3.08 -4.02 -17.64
CA GLY A 159 2.24 -5.18 -17.85
C GLY A 159 3.03 -6.47 -18.12
N GLU A 160 4.34 -6.50 -17.82
CA GLU A 160 5.20 -7.65 -18.06
C GLU A 160 4.94 -8.77 -17.04
N LYS A 161 4.71 -9.99 -17.54
CA LYS A 161 4.23 -11.15 -16.78
C LYS A 161 5.26 -12.26 -16.61
N GLN A 162 6.53 -12.01 -16.94
CA GLN A 162 7.62 -12.99 -16.87
C GLN A 162 7.72 -13.72 -15.51
N PHE A 163 7.48 -13.04 -14.40
CA PHE A 163 7.62 -13.61 -13.04
C PHE A 163 6.34 -13.62 -12.21
N TRP A 164 5.33 -12.85 -12.59
CA TRP A 164 4.09 -12.74 -11.84
C TRP A 164 2.92 -12.43 -12.78
N GLU A 165 1.72 -12.85 -12.39
CA GLU A 165 0.51 -12.30 -13.00
C GLU A 165 0.36 -10.85 -12.51
N VAL A 166 0.31 -9.91 -13.46
CA VAL A 166 0.16 -8.48 -13.16
C VAL A 166 -1.02 -7.88 -13.90
N GLU A 167 -1.67 -6.91 -13.26
CA GLU A 167 -2.58 -5.97 -13.89
C GLU A 167 -1.83 -4.66 -14.14
N GLN A 168 -1.83 -4.21 -15.39
CA GLN A 168 -1.03 -3.05 -15.76
C GLN A 168 -1.63 -1.77 -15.18
N THR A 169 -0.85 -1.04 -14.39
CA THR A 169 -1.26 0.27 -13.88
C THR A 169 -0.09 1.23 -13.77
N LYS A 170 -0.39 2.54 -13.86
CA LYS A 170 0.65 3.57 -13.83
C LYS A 170 1.32 3.59 -12.47
N THR A 171 2.63 3.38 -12.46
CA THR A 171 3.39 3.21 -11.21
C THR A 171 4.30 4.39 -10.89
N LEU A 172 4.27 4.84 -9.63
CA LEU A 172 5.18 5.85 -9.08
C LEU A 172 6.13 5.23 -8.05
N LEU A 173 7.44 5.32 -8.31
CA LEU A 173 8.48 4.97 -7.34
C LEU A 173 8.93 6.21 -6.56
N ILE A 174 8.69 6.21 -5.25
CA ILE A 174 9.16 7.22 -4.30
C ILE A 174 10.46 6.72 -3.68
N ASN A 175 11.58 7.31 -4.10
CA ASN A 175 12.90 6.97 -3.59
C ASN A 175 13.38 8.04 -2.59
N LEU A 176 13.47 7.64 -1.31
CA LEU A 176 13.98 8.46 -0.20
C LEU A 176 15.41 8.07 0.21
N GLU A 177 15.96 6.97 -0.31
CA GLU A 177 17.23 6.44 0.17
C GLU A 177 18.43 6.75 -0.74
N ARG A 178 18.23 6.70 -2.07
CA ARG A 178 19.32 6.61 -3.04
C ARG A 178 19.47 7.85 -3.89
N SER A 179 20.63 7.97 -4.55
CA SER A 179 20.83 9.00 -5.58
C SER A 179 20.03 8.68 -6.84
N ALA A 180 19.65 9.72 -7.59
CA ALA A 180 18.98 9.57 -8.87
C ALA A 180 19.81 8.76 -9.89
N SER A 181 21.14 8.89 -9.86
CA SER A 181 22.04 8.10 -10.71
C SER A 181 21.98 6.60 -10.39
N SER A 182 21.92 6.24 -9.10
CA SER A 182 21.77 4.85 -8.68
C SER A 182 20.43 4.26 -9.11
N ILE A 183 19.33 5.03 -9.01
CA ILE A 183 18.02 4.56 -9.45
C ILE A 183 17.99 4.39 -10.97
N ARG A 184 18.50 5.36 -11.73
CA ARG A 184 18.56 5.28 -13.20
C ARG A 184 19.31 4.04 -13.69
N ARG A 185 20.47 3.75 -13.11
CA ARG A 185 21.26 2.56 -13.47
C ARG A 185 20.48 1.27 -13.21
N ARG A 186 19.86 1.14 -12.04
CA ARG A 186 19.09 -0.06 -11.68
C ARG A 186 17.85 -0.23 -12.54
N LEU A 187 17.15 0.86 -12.85
CA LEU A 187 16.02 0.84 -13.76
C LEU A 187 16.43 0.30 -15.14
N GLY A 188 17.58 0.76 -15.66
CA GLY A 188 18.15 0.22 -16.90
C GLY A 188 18.41 -1.29 -16.83
N CYS A 189 19.04 -1.76 -15.75
CA CYS A 189 19.26 -3.20 -15.51
C CYS A 189 17.94 -3.99 -15.45
N VAL A 190 16.96 -3.50 -14.70
CA VAL A 190 15.65 -4.16 -14.54
C VAL A 190 14.90 -4.22 -15.86
N ASN A 191 14.89 -3.13 -16.64
CA ASN A 191 14.30 -3.10 -17.97
C ASN A 191 14.95 -4.15 -18.87
N THR A 192 16.29 -4.22 -18.91
CA THR A 192 17.01 -5.21 -19.72
C THR A 192 16.66 -6.64 -19.32
N VAL A 193 16.60 -6.94 -18.02
CA VAL A 193 16.27 -8.27 -17.50
C VAL A 193 14.85 -8.71 -17.89
N LEU A 194 13.92 -7.76 -17.92
CA LEU A 194 12.54 -7.97 -18.35
C LEU A 194 12.37 -7.96 -19.88
N GLY A 195 13.46 -7.84 -20.66
CA GLY A 195 13.40 -7.78 -22.11
C GLY A 195 12.83 -6.47 -22.69
N LEU A 196 12.78 -5.41 -21.88
CA LEU A 196 12.27 -4.10 -22.26
C LEU A 196 13.40 -3.17 -22.75
N ASP A 197 13.03 -2.06 -23.40
CA ASP A 197 13.97 -0.98 -23.73
C ASP A 197 14.67 -0.49 -22.44
N PRO A 198 16.02 -0.56 -22.33
CA PRO A 198 16.75 -0.06 -21.17
C PRO A 198 16.47 1.41 -20.83
N GLN A 199 16.05 2.22 -21.81
CA GLN A 199 15.69 3.63 -21.63
C GLN A 199 14.22 3.87 -21.28
N ARG A 200 13.41 2.82 -21.18
CA ARG A 200 12.01 2.93 -20.76
C ARG A 200 11.92 3.66 -19.42
N LYS A 201 11.04 4.66 -19.38
CA LYS A 201 10.86 5.54 -18.23
C LYS A 201 9.87 4.92 -17.23
N LEU A 202 10.21 5.02 -15.96
CA LEU A 202 9.29 4.84 -14.83
C LEU A 202 9.09 6.21 -14.17
N LEU A 203 7.91 6.48 -13.63
CA LEU A 203 7.72 7.71 -12.86
C LEU A 203 8.45 7.56 -11.53
N VAL A 204 9.46 8.41 -11.28
CA VAL A 204 10.29 8.33 -10.08
C VAL A 204 10.38 9.69 -9.42
N LEU A 205 10.00 9.76 -8.14
CA LEU A 205 10.33 10.89 -7.28
C LEU A 205 11.61 10.58 -6.50
N ASN A 206 12.71 11.26 -6.84
CA ASN A 206 13.95 11.18 -6.07
C ASN A 206 13.99 12.29 -5.02
N ALA A 207 13.76 11.93 -3.76
CA ALA A 207 13.62 12.89 -2.67
C ALA A 207 14.47 12.51 -1.45
N ARG A 208 15.70 12.02 -1.71
CA ARG A 208 16.65 11.66 -0.64
C ARG A 208 16.84 12.80 0.34
N GLY A 209 16.64 12.50 1.62
CA GLY A 209 16.79 13.46 2.73
C GLY A 209 15.56 14.30 3.03
N LYS A 210 14.43 14.07 2.34
CA LYS A 210 13.13 14.68 2.67
C LYS A 210 12.23 13.66 3.37
N SER A 211 11.34 14.14 4.24
CA SER A 211 10.30 13.30 4.82
C SER A 211 9.16 13.09 3.82
N LEU A 212 8.36 12.04 4.02
CA LEU A 212 7.14 11.81 3.26
C LEU A 212 6.11 12.92 3.53
N ALA A 213 6.09 13.47 4.74
CA ALA A 213 5.26 14.62 5.10
C ALA A 213 5.56 15.85 4.24
N ASP A 214 6.85 16.18 4.04
CA ASP A 214 7.29 17.30 3.20
C ASP A 214 6.93 17.13 1.72
N LEU A 215 6.65 15.90 1.31
CA LEU A 215 6.38 15.53 -0.08
C LEU A 215 4.90 15.35 -0.36
N LYS A 216 4.03 15.34 0.65
CA LYS A 216 2.60 15.02 0.53
C LYS A 216 1.93 15.80 -0.60
N ASP A 217 2.02 17.13 -0.60
CA ASP A 217 1.38 17.97 -1.61
C ASP A 217 1.90 17.71 -3.03
N VAL A 218 3.20 17.44 -3.18
CA VAL A 218 3.81 17.12 -4.48
C VAL A 218 3.35 15.76 -4.96
N LEU A 219 3.24 14.79 -4.06
CA LEU A 219 2.79 13.43 -4.35
C LEU A 219 1.32 13.41 -4.74
N GLU A 220 0.43 14.08 -4.00
CA GLU A 220 -1.00 14.20 -4.35
C GLU A 220 -1.18 14.78 -5.76
N ARG A 221 -0.49 15.88 -6.08
CA ARG A 221 -0.51 16.48 -7.42
C ARG A 221 0.06 15.54 -8.48
N THR A 222 1.08 14.77 -8.16
CA THR A 222 1.72 13.83 -9.09
C THR A 222 0.79 12.65 -9.38
N VAL A 223 0.16 12.07 -8.35
CA VAL A 223 -0.81 10.99 -8.48
C VAL A 223 -1.97 11.43 -9.35
N ALA A 224 -2.57 12.58 -9.05
CA ALA A 224 -3.68 13.12 -9.83
C ALA A 224 -3.28 13.44 -11.28
N ARG A 225 -2.13 14.09 -11.50
CA ARG A 225 -1.67 14.49 -12.84
C ARG A 225 -1.38 13.30 -13.75
N PHE A 226 -0.79 12.23 -13.20
CA PHE A 226 -0.35 11.08 -13.99
C PHE A 226 -1.29 9.88 -13.88
N THR A 227 -2.40 10.02 -13.14
CA THR A 227 -3.37 8.93 -12.89
C THR A 227 -2.69 7.69 -12.33
N VAL A 228 -1.84 7.89 -11.31
CA VAL A 228 -1.06 6.81 -10.69
C VAL A 228 -2.00 5.87 -9.94
N GLY A 229 -2.00 4.58 -10.31
CA GLY A 229 -2.79 3.55 -9.65
C GLY A 229 -1.98 2.64 -8.73
N PHE A 230 -0.65 2.80 -8.69
CA PHE A 230 0.22 2.05 -7.79
C PHE A 230 1.44 2.87 -7.33
N ILE A 231 1.72 2.86 -6.02
CA ILE A 231 2.89 3.54 -5.44
C ILE A 231 3.87 2.51 -4.85
N VAL A 232 5.17 2.75 -5.06
CA VAL A 232 6.25 2.05 -4.35
C VAL A 232 7.05 3.02 -3.50
N LEU A 233 7.21 2.76 -2.20
CA LEU A 233 8.01 3.57 -1.26
C LEU A 233 9.30 2.85 -0.85
N ASP A 234 10.46 3.40 -1.22
CA ASP A 234 11.80 2.93 -0.81
C ASP A 234 12.51 4.01 0.04
N SER A 235 12.45 3.96 1.38
CA SER A 235 11.77 3.00 2.26
C SER A 235 10.97 3.70 3.38
N ILE A 236 10.10 2.98 4.07
CA ILE A 236 9.33 3.44 5.23
C ILE A 236 10.23 4.08 6.30
N SER A 237 11.43 3.52 6.49
CA SER A 237 12.35 3.96 7.55
C SER A 237 12.82 5.41 7.39
N ARG A 238 12.68 5.97 6.18
CA ARG A 238 13.06 7.34 5.83
C ARG A 238 11.86 8.26 5.62
N ALA A 239 10.63 7.79 5.87
CA ALA A 239 9.42 8.60 5.72
C ALA A 239 9.37 9.80 6.69
N GLY A 240 10.21 9.83 7.74
CA GLY A 240 10.50 11.05 8.48
C GLY A 240 9.40 11.54 9.42
N TYR A 241 8.57 10.64 9.93
CA TYR A 241 7.49 10.96 10.87
C TYR A 241 7.89 10.84 12.36
N GLY A 242 9.16 10.54 12.68
CA GLY A 242 9.64 10.37 14.05
C GLY A 242 10.18 8.97 14.32
N ASP A 243 10.13 8.52 15.58
CA ASP A 243 10.53 7.18 15.97
C ASP A 243 9.51 6.14 15.49
N LEU A 244 9.96 5.16 14.71
CA LEU A 244 9.12 4.11 14.15
C LEU A 244 8.62 3.11 15.20
N ASN A 245 9.16 3.15 16.42
CA ASN A 245 8.66 2.37 17.55
C ASN A 245 7.38 2.96 18.16
N GLU A 246 7.07 4.23 17.87
CA GLU A 246 5.84 4.87 18.32
C GLU A 246 4.68 4.60 17.36
N ASN A 247 3.47 4.43 17.91
CA ASN A 247 2.28 4.15 17.11
C ASN A 247 1.89 5.31 16.19
N ARG A 248 2.04 6.56 16.66
CA ARG A 248 1.57 7.74 15.93
C ARG A 248 2.34 8.00 14.62
N PRO A 249 3.69 7.98 14.59
CA PRO A 249 4.44 8.05 13.34
C PRO A 249 4.08 6.95 12.34
N VAL A 250 3.91 5.72 12.81
CA VAL A 250 3.56 4.58 11.96
C VAL A 250 2.18 4.74 11.34
N ASN A 251 1.16 5.08 12.14
CA ASN A 251 -0.19 5.34 11.64
C ASN A 251 -0.17 6.48 10.62
N SER A 252 0.56 7.56 10.90
CA SER A 252 0.69 8.69 9.96
C SER A 252 1.27 8.28 8.60
N ILE A 253 2.22 7.34 8.57
CA ILE A 253 2.79 6.81 7.33
C ILE A 253 1.74 6.03 6.56
N VAL A 254 1.07 5.09 7.21
CA VAL A 254 0.04 4.24 6.59
C VAL A 254 -1.11 5.10 6.07
N ASP A 255 -1.62 6.02 6.90
CA ASP A 255 -2.69 6.96 6.52
C ASP A 255 -2.26 7.82 5.33
N THR A 256 -1.00 8.28 5.30
CA THR A 256 -0.49 9.05 4.16
C THR A 256 -0.47 8.20 2.89
N LEU A 257 -0.03 6.94 2.96
CA LEU A 257 -0.01 6.05 1.81
C LEU A 257 -1.42 5.74 1.30
N ASN A 258 -2.34 5.38 2.20
CA ASN A 258 -3.75 5.12 1.87
C ASN A 258 -4.43 6.33 1.21
N ASN A 259 -4.15 7.54 1.70
CA ASN A 259 -4.68 8.78 1.11
C ASN A 259 -4.03 9.13 -0.24
N LEU A 260 -2.77 8.74 -0.46
CA LEU A 260 -2.06 9.04 -1.71
C LEU A 260 -2.48 8.11 -2.84
N CYS A 261 -2.63 6.82 -2.58
CA CYS A 261 -3.02 5.83 -3.58
C CYS A 261 -3.64 4.61 -2.88
N PRO A 262 -4.78 4.09 -3.37
CA PRO A 262 -5.41 2.91 -2.76
C PRO A 262 -4.47 1.70 -2.72
N THR A 263 -3.65 1.51 -3.76
CA THR A 263 -2.73 0.37 -3.84
C THR A 263 -1.28 0.84 -3.68
N TRP A 264 -0.56 0.29 -2.70
CA TRP A 264 0.83 0.65 -2.47
C TRP A 264 1.70 -0.50 -1.96
N LEU A 265 2.99 -0.41 -2.25
CA LEU A 265 4.05 -1.27 -1.74
C LEU A 265 5.08 -0.43 -0.99
N ALA A 266 5.33 -0.73 0.26
CA ALA A 266 6.31 0.00 1.06
C ALA A 266 7.42 -0.94 1.56
N LEU A 267 8.66 -0.49 1.47
CA LEU A 267 9.82 -1.26 1.92
C LEU A 267 10.09 -1.01 3.39
N ALA A 268 10.34 -2.08 4.14
CA ALA A 268 10.74 -1.98 5.53
C ALA A 268 11.99 -2.83 5.85
N HIS A 269 12.68 -2.46 6.93
CA HIS A 269 13.78 -3.24 7.47
C HIS A 269 13.30 -4.12 8.61
N THR A 270 14.00 -5.22 8.85
CA THR A 270 13.86 -6.00 10.09
C THR A 270 14.81 -5.46 11.17
N PRO A 271 14.51 -5.66 12.46
CA PRO A 271 15.48 -5.49 13.54
C PRO A 271 16.74 -6.34 13.31
N ARG A 272 17.87 -5.94 13.91
CA ARG A 272 19.12 -6.73 13.82
C ARG A 272 19.07 -8.05 14.58
N ALA A 273 18.27 -8.10 15.65
CA ALA A 273 18.19 -9.26 16.54
C ALA A 273 17.11 -10.27 16.12
N ASP A 274 16.17 -9.85 15.26
CA ASP A 274 15.03 -10.66 14.85
C ASP A 274 14.63 -10.27 13.42
N GLU A 275 14.73 -11.22 12.49
CA GLU A 275 14.38 -11.01 11.08
C GLU A 275 12.93 -11.38 10.76
N THR A 276 12.17 -11.88 11.74
CA THR A 276 10.82 -12.43 11.52
C THR A 276 9.73 -11.37 11.45
N HIS A 277 10.01 -10.15 11.91
CA HIS A 277 9.07 -9.03 11.98
C HIS A 277 9.66 -7.72 11.45
N VAL A 278 8.79 -6.79 11.09
CA VAL A 278 9.17 -5.44 10.67
C VAL A 278 9.75 -4.65 11.85
N PHE A 279 10.77 -3.84 11.59
CA PHE A 279 11.31 -2.89 12.56
C PHE A 279 10.31 -1.75 12.77
N GLY A 280 9.88 -1.56 14.02
CA GLY A 280 8.99 -0.50 14.44
C GLY A 280 7.79 -1.05 15.21
N SER A 281 6.71 -0.26 15.24
CA SER A 281 5.47 -0.62 15.91
C SER A 281 4.71 -1.73 15.17
N GLN A 282 4.01 -2.58 15.95
CA GLN A 282 3.03 -3.55 15.46
C GLN A 282 1.93 -2.92 14.58
N MET A 283 1.75 -1.59 14.65
CA MET A 283 0.82 -0.88 13.79
C MET A 283 1.13 -1.02 12.29
N PHE A 284 2.36 -1.36 11.89
CA PHE A 284 2.63 -1.74 10.50
C PHE A 284 1.92 -3.04 10.10
N ASP A 285 1.93 -4.04 10.99
CA ASP A 285 1.22 -5.30 10.76
C ASP A 285 -0.28 -5.06 10.72
N ALA A 286 -0.81 -4.10 11.49
CA ALA A 286 -2.24 -3.78 11.47
C ALA A 286 -2.64 -2.98 10.22
N GLY A 287 -1.80 -2.03 9.79
CA GLY A 287 -2.11 -1.09 8.72
C GLY A 287 -1.87 -1.59 7.30
N ALA A 288 -1.14 -2.70 7.12
CA ALA A 288 -0.94 -3.33 5.81
C ALA A 288 -1.83 -4.57 5.66
N ASP A 289 -2.41 -4.77 4.48
CA ASP A 289 -3.23 -5.93 4.16
C ASP A 289 -2.38 -7.17 3.91
N VAL A 290 -1.22 -6.99 3.28
CA VAL A 290 -0.27 -8.06 2.98
C VAL A 290 1.12 -7.73 3.53
N MET A 291 1.70 -8.67 4.27
CA MET A 291 3.08 -8.61 4.76
C MET A 291 3.92 -9.67 4.07
N VAL A 292 4.91 -9.24 3.30
CA VAL A 292 5.81 -10.12 2.55
C VAL A 292 7.21 -10.04 3.15
N GLN A 293 7.69 -11.15 3.70
CA GLN A 293 9.07 -11.30 4.12
C GLN A 293 9.94 -11.66 2.91
N LEU A 294 10.98 -10.86 2.69
CA LEU A 294 12.05 -11.17 1.76
C LEU A 294 13.11 -12.02 2.46
N LEU A 295 13.20 -13.28 2.03
CA LEU A 295 14.28 -14.20 2.39
C LEU A 295 15.39 -14.09 1.35
N SER A 296 16.64 -14.27 1.75
CA SER A 296 17.75 -14.20 0.80
C SER A 296 18.90 -15.12 1.15
N GLN A 297 19.54 -15.70 0.13
CA GLN A 297 20.72 -16.54 0.28
C GLN A 297 21.72 -16.21 -0.84
N VAL A 298 22.96 -15.90 -0.48
CA VAL A 298 24.03 -15.65 -1.46
C VAL A 298 24.64 -16.98 -1.86
N LYS A 299 24.80 -17.22 -3.17
CA LYS A 299 25.42 -18.43 -3.72
C LYS A 299 26.55 -18.06 -4.68
N GLY A 300 27.78 -18.17 -4.21
CA GLY A 300 28.96 -17.67 -4.93
C GLY A 300 29.01 -16.14 -4.96
N ALA A 301 29.84 -15.57 -5.84
CA ALA A 301 30.08 -14.13 -5.87
C ALA A 301 28.95 -13.32 -6.56
N LEU A 302 28.24 -13.93 -7.51
CA LEU A 302 27.35 -13.22 -8.43
C LEU A 302 25.87 -13.59 -8.32
N ASN A 303 25.50 -14.64 -7.56
CA ASN A 303 24.12 -15.08 -7.47
C ASN A 303 23.52 -14.84 -6.08
N LEU A 304 22.28 -14.34 -6.07
CA LEU A 304 21.47 -14.10 -4.89
C LEU A 304 20.11 -14.77 -5.09
N GLY A 305 19.78 -15.74 -4.25
CA GLY A 305 18.43 -16.23 -4.11
C GLY A 305 17.59 -15.21 -3.36
N VAL A 306 16.38 -14.94 -3.83
CA VAL A 306 15.39 -14.06 -3.23
C VAL A 306 14.07 -14.83 -3.12
N GLY A 307 13.66 -15.13 -1.89
CA GLY A 307 12.38 -15.76 -1.58
C GLY A 307 11.35 -14.73 -1.12
N LEU A 308 10.12 -14.83 -1.59
CA LEU A 308 9.00 -13.99 -1.15
C LEU A 308 8.00 -14.83 -0.34
N GLN A 309 7.98 -14.64 0.98
CA GLN A 309 7.09 -15.36 1.87
C GLN A 309 5.99 -14.45 2.40
N VAL A 310 4.74 -14.77 2.12
CA VAL A 310 3.59 -14.10 2.75
C VAL A 310 3.51 -14.53 4.22
N LYS A 311 3.64 -13.56 5.14
CA LYS A 311 3.55 -13.77 6.60
C LYS A 311 2.18 -13.43 7.16
N LYS A 312 1.54 -12.41 6.57
CA LYS A 312 0.19 -11.97 6.84
C LYS A 312 -0.46 -11.67 5.49
N ALA A 313 -1.70 -12.10 5.32
CA ALA A 313 -2.57 -11.62 4.28
C ALA A 313 -3.99 -11.62 4.82
N ASN A 314 -4.63 -10.45 4.76
CA ASN A 314 -6.07 -10.35 4.96
C ASN A 314 -6.76 -10.98 3.75
N ASP A 315 -7.86 -11.72 3.99
CA ASP A 315 -8.78 -12.27 2.97
C ASP A 315 -8.21 -13.32 2.00
N MET A 316 -6.89 -13.56 2.01
CA MET A 316 -6.24 -14.53 1.13
C MET A 316 -6.02 -15.89 1.80
N GLY A 317 -6.05 -16.94 0.97
CA GLY A 317 -5.56 -18.27 1.34
C GLY A 317 -4.04 -18.34 1.48
N PRO A 318 -3.49 -19.50 1.92
CA PRO A 318 -2.05 -19.73 1.98
C PRO A 318 -1.38 -19.51 0.62
N VAL A 319 -0.20 -18.89 0.65
CA VAL A 319 0.60 -18.59 -0.53
C VAL A 319 1.93 -19.34 -0.46
N ASP A 320 2.26 -20.04 -1.53
CA ASP A 320 3.53 -20.74 -1.66
C ASP A 320 4.72 -19.78 -1.79
N LEU A 321 5.85 -20.18 -1.21
CA LEU A 321 7.11 -19.44 -1.33
C LEU A 321 7.64 -19.50 -2.77
N SER A 322 7.58 -18.37 -3.46
CA SER A 322 8.30 -18.18 -4.73
C SER A 322 9.75 -17.80 -4.46
N VAL A 323 10.67 -18.40 -5.21
CA VAL A 323 12.11 -18.12 -5.12
C VAL A 323 12.65 -17.74 -6.49
N LEU A 324 13.24 -16.55 -6.57
CA LEU A 324 13.92 -16.04 -7.75
C LEU A 324 15.44 -16.10 -7.53
N SER A 325 16.18 -16.47 -8.58
CA SER A 325 17.63 -16.34 -8.65
C SER A 325 17.97 -15.04 -9.36
N PHE A 326 18.64 -14.13 -8.65
CA PHE A 326 19.19 -12.90 -9.21
C PHE A 326 20.66 -13.13 -9.51
N THR A 327 21.09 -12.76 -10.72
CA THR A 327 22.49 -12.78 -11.13
C THR A 327 22.98 -11.34 -11.33
N PHE A 328 24.18 -11.05 -10.84
CA PHE A 328 24.81 -9.75 -10.91
C PHE A 328 26.10 -9.79 -11.72
N ASP A 329 26.47 -8.65 -12.30
CA ASP A 329 27.75 -8.38 -12.92
C ASP A 329 28.31 -7.03 -12.44
N ASP A 330 29.37 -6.54 -13.10
CA ASP A 330 30.01 -5.27 -12.77
C ASP A 330 29.09 -4.04 -12.97
N PHE A 331 28.01 -4.18 -13.76
CA PHE A 331 27.09 -3.11 -14.10
C PHE A 331 25.82 -3.13 -13.25
N GLY A 332 25.44 -4.29 -12.70
CA GLY A 332 24.33 -4.43 -11.78
C GLY A 332 23.62 -5.76 -11.93
N LEU A 333 22.29 -5.72 -11.88
CA LEU A 333 21.46 -6.91 -12.10
C LEU A 333 21.52 -7.28 -13.59
N SER A 334 21.98 -8.49 -13.90
CA SER A 334 22.17 -8.98 -15.27
C SER A 334 21.23 -10.12 -15.64
N GLY A 335 20.63 -10.80 -14.65
CA GLY A 335 19.65 -11.84 -14.91
C GLY A 335 18.72 -12.08 -13.72
N VAL A 336 17.48 -12.46 -14.04
CA VAL A 336 16.50 -12.99 -13.06
C VAL A 336 15.81 -14.19 -13.68
N ARG A 337 15.66 -15.25 -12.89
CA ARG A 337 14.87 -16.44 -13.25
C ARG A 337 14.25 -17.05 -12.00
N TYR A 338 13.30 -17.95 -12.17
CA TYR A 338 12.93 -18.85 -11.08
C TYR A 338 14.13 -19.71 -10.67
N ALA A 339 14.28 -19.90 -9.36
CA ALA A 339 15.27 -20.80 -8.82
C ALA A 339 14.89 -22.26 -9.15
N SER A 340 15.90 -23.08 -9.45
CA SER A 340 15.68 -24.52 -9.55
C SER A 340 15.42 -25.11 -8.17
N PRO A 341 14.69 -26.24 -8.06
CA PRO A 341 14.55 -26.94 -6.78
C PRO A 341 15.93 -27.23 -6.16
N ARG A 342 16.05 -27.01 -4.85
CA ARG A 342 17.27 -27.20 -4.04
C ARG A 342 18.42 -26.26 -4.42
N GLU A 343 18.15 -25.20 -5.16
CA GLU A 343 19.18 -24.24 -5.52
C GLU A 343 19.58 -23.36 -4.33
N PHE A 344 18.59 -22.96 -3.52
CA PHE A 344 18.74 -22.10 -2.34
C PHE A 344 18.14 -22.77 -1.10
N LEU A 345 18.86 -23.77 -0.58
CA LEU A 345 18.41 -24.63 0.51
C LEU A 345 17.99 -23.87 1.77
N GLU A 346 18.63 -22.75 2.10
CA GLU A 346 18.28 -21.97 3.30
C GLU A 346 16.92 -21.29 3.15
N ILE A 347 16.61 -20.80 1.94
CA ILE A 347 15.31 -20.20 1.63
C ILE A 347 14.24 -21.29 1.56
N GLU A 348 14.54 -22.39 0.88
CA GLU A 348 13.60 -23.50 0.72
C GLU A 348 13.27 -24.19 2.05
N ALA A 349 14.21 -24.25 3.00
CA ALA A 349 13.95 -24.74 4.35
C ALA A 349 12.91 -23.91 5.11
N GLN A 350 12.67 -22.66 4.72
CA GLN A 350 11.64 -21.79 5.29
C GLN A 350 10.26 -22.01 4.66
N ARG A 351 10.15 -22.86 3.62
CA ARG A 351 8.83 -23.28 3.14
C ARG A 351 8.09 -23.91 4.31
N LYS A 352 6.89 -23.42 4.58
CA LYS A 352 5.96 -24.14 5.44
C LYS A 352 5.62 -25.43 4.70
N ILE A 353 6.35 -26.50 4.99
CA ILE A 353 5.99 -27.81 4.50
C ILE A 353 4.66 -28.13 5.15
N ASP A 354 3.61 -28.24 4.33
CA ASP A 354 2.34 -28.75 4.82
C ASP A 354 2.63 -30.14 5.40
N THR A 355 2.42 -30.24 6.69
CA THR A 355 2.73 -31.47 7.43
C THR A 355 1.65 -32.52 7.14
N THR A 356 0.49 -32.11 6.60
CA THR A 356 -0.62 -33.00 6.26
C THR A 356 -0.26 -34.00 5.15
N PRO A 357 0.26 -33.59 3.97
CA PRO A 357 0.78 -34.53 2.97
C PRO A 357 1.86 -35.46 3.49
N MET A 358 2.78 -34.98 4.35
CA MET A 358 3.84 -35.82 4.92
C MET A 358 3.28 -36.90 5.84
N ILE A 359 2.32 -36.54 6.69
CA ILE A 359 1.62 -37.50 7.56
C ILE A 359 0.84 -38.50 6.69
N GLN A 360 0.20 -38.04 5.61
CA GLN A 360 -0.52 -38.89 4.68
C GLN A 360 0.43 -39.90 4.00
N GLU A 361 1.51 -39.45 3.38
CA GLU A 361 2.50 -40.31 2.72
C GLU A 361 3.06 -41.36 3.69
N PHE A 362 3.44 -40.95 4.90
CA PHE A 362 3.90 -41.87 5.94
C PHE A 362 2.85 -42.93 6.31
N LEU A 363 1.58 -42.54 6.47
CA LEU A 363 0.50 -43.47 6.82
C LEU A 363 0.09 -44.38 5.65
N LEU A 364 0.30 -43.97 4.40
CA LEU A 364 0.15 -44.84 3.23
C LEU A 364 1.24 -45.91 3.21
N ASP A 365 2.49 -45.52 3.49
CA ASP A 365 3.65 -46.41 3.42
C ASP A 365 3.74 -47.38 4.60
N MET A 366 3.54 -46.87 5.82
CA MET A 366 3.78 -47.61 7.06
C MET A 366 2.49 -48.16 7.68
N GLY A 367 1.32 -47.70 7.22
CA GLY A 367 0.03 -48.07 7.78
C GLY A 367 -0.26 -47.43 9.15
N PRO A 368 -1.25 -47.97 9.90
CA PRO A 368 -1.68 -47.42 11.18
C PRO A 368 -0.54 -47.22 12.18
N SER A 369 -0.32 -45.98 12.61
CA SER A 369 0.83 -45.63 13.44
C SER A 369 0.45 -44.75 14.63
N ALA A 370 1.24 -44.85 15.71
CA ALA A 370 1.08 -43.99 16.87
C ALA A 370 1.61 -42.58 16.58
N VAL A 371 1.03 -41.56 17.22
CA VAL A 371 1.40 -40.14 17.00
C VAL A 371 2.87 -39.86 17.25
N ASP A 372 3.48 -40.55 18.22
CA ASP A 372 4.90 -40.39 18.53
C ASP A 372 5.79 -40.86 17.37
N VAL A 373 5.44 -41.98 16.73
CA VAL A 373 6.16 -42.53 15.57
C VAL A 373 5.99 -41.65 14.36
N ILE A 374 4.76 -41.16 14.11
CA ILE A 374 4.48 -40.22 13.03
C ILE A 374 5.32 -38.95 13.23
N ALA A 375 5.29 -38.37 14.44
CA ALA A 375 6.01 -37.14 14.79
C ALA A 375 7.52 -37.25 14.61
N GLU A 376 8.11 -38.36 15.05
CA GLU A 376 9.52 -38.67 14.84
C GLU A 376 9.86 -38.74 13.34
N HIS A 377 9.03 -39.45 12.55
CA HIS A 377 9.27 -39.60 11.11
C HIS A 377 9.16 -38.29 10.33
N VAL A 378 8.12 -37.48 10.60
CA VAL A 378 7.92 -36.21 9.89
C VAL A 378 8.77 -35.06 10.44
N GLY A 379 9.54 -35.30 11.51
CA GLY A 379 10.41 -34.30 12.13
C GLY A 379 9.64 -33.13 12.76
N LYS A 380 8.49 -33.40 13.37
CA LYS A 380 7.64 -32.40 14.04
C LYS A 380 7.38 -32.76 15.49
N ASP A 381 6.99 -31.78 16.30
CA ASP A 381 6.60 -32.06 17.67
C ASP A 381 5.26 -32.82 17.71
N ARG A 382 5.14 -33.70 18.71
CA ARG A 382 3.96 -34.53 18.93
C ARG A 382 2.66 -33.73 19.00
N SER A 383 2.69 -32.52 19.57
CA SER A 383 1.48 -31.71 19.76
C SER A 383 0.95 -31.15 18.45
N THR A 384 1.84 -30.74 17.55
CA THR A 384 1.51 -30.31 16.18
C THR A 384 0.92 -31.45 15.39
N VAL A 385 1.54 -32.63 15.40
CA VAL A 385 1.02 -33.82 14.68
C VAL A 385 -0.34 -34.25 15.24
N GLN A 386 -0.50 -34.30 16.55
CA GLN A 386 -1.79 -34.60 17.19
C GLN A 386 -2.88 -33.61 16.76
N LYS A 387 -2.57 -32.31 16.71
CA LYS A 387 -3.51 -31.26 16.30
C LYS A 387 -3.96 -31.44 14.86
N ILE A 388 -3.04 -31.75 13.95
CA ILE A 388 -3.34 -32.02 12.53
C ILE A 388 -4.21 -33.27 12.41
N LEU A 389 -3.78 -34.39 12.98
CA LEU A 389 -4.51 -35.67 12.94
C LEU A 389 -5.95 -35.52 13.46
N SER A 390 -6.15 -34.73 14.51
CA SER A 390 -7.47 -34.56 15.12
C SER A 390 -8.38 -33.57 14.38
N LYS A 391 -7.80 -32.61 13.64
CA LYS A 391 -8.53 -31.55 12.94
C LYS A 391 -8.88 -31.94 11.51
N GLU A 392 -7.96 -32.61 10.82
CA GLU A 392 -8.11 -32.93 9.41
C GLU A 392 -9.04 -34.13 9.20
N PRO A 393 -10.10 -34.01 8.38
CA PRO A 393 -11.06 -35.08 8.14
C PRO A 393 -10.45 -36.28 7.40
N LEU A 394 -9.22 -36.12 6.89
CA LEU A 394 -8.44 -37.15 6.20
C LEU A 394 -8.07 -38.32 7.10
N PHE A 395 -7.86 -38.07 8.40
CA PHE A 395 -7.32 -39.07 9.32
C PHE A 395 -8.41 -39.62 10.26
N THR A 396 -8.19 -40.83 10.75
CA THR A 396 -9.06 -41.48 11.74
C THR A 396 -8.27 -42.37 12.68
N VAL A 397 -8.77 -42.54 13.90
CA VAL A 397 -8.25 -43.52 14.85
C VAL A 397 -8.81 -44.89 14.48
N VAL A 398 -7.94 -45.83 14.16
CA VAL A 398 -8.34 -47.20 13.75
C VAL A 398 -8.20 -48.21 14.88
N ASN A 399 -7.31 -47.98 15.85
CA ASN A 399 -7.14 -48.88 16.98
C ASN A 399 -6.56 -48.15 18.20
N ARG A 400 -6.64 -48.79 19.38
CA ARG A 400 -6.02 -48.35 20.63
C ARG A 400 -5.11 -49.46 21.16
N THR A 401 -3.83 -49.15 21.32
CA THR A 401 -2.86 -50.07 21.93
C THR A 401 -2.44 -49.48 23.28
N GLY A 402 -3.07 -49.95 24.36
CA GLY A 402 -2.91 -49.36 25.69
C GLY A 402 -3.44 -47.92 25.76
N ARG A 403 -2.57 -46.95 26.09
CA ARG A 403 -2.90 -45.51 26.11
C ARG A 403 -2.68 -44.81 24.77
N ALA A 404 -2.09 -45.47 23.78
CA ALA A 404 -1.79 -44.87 22.49
C ALA A 404 -2.93 -45.09 21.48
N HIS A 405 -3.29 -44.03 20.76
CA HIS A 405 -4.19 -44.09 19.61
C HIS A 405 -3.38 -44.34 18.34
N LEU A 406 -3.76 -45.36 17.57
CA LEU A 406 -3.21 -45.61 16.24
C LEU A 406 -4.06 -44.88 15.21
N TRP A 407 -3.41 -44.00 14.45
CA TRP A 407 -4.03 -43.19 13.41
C TRP A 407 -3.74 -43.78 12.03
N ASN A 408 -4.69 -43.63 11.11
CA ASN A 408 -4.57 -44.05 9.72
C ASN A 408 -5.40 -43.09 8.84
N ILE A 409 -5.24 -43.19 7.53
CA ILE A 409 -6.07 -42.47 6.55
C ILE A 409 -7.45 -43.13 6.47
N ARG A 410 -8.52 -42.34 6.43
CA ARG A 410 -9.88 -42.85 6.21
C ARG A 410 -9.97 -43.56 4.87
N GLU A 411 -10.61 -44.73 4.84
CA GLU A 411 -10.75 -45.55 3.63
C GLU A 411 -11.36 -44.81 2.44
N SER A 412 -12.28 -43.87 2.69
CA SER A 412 -12.89 -43.03 1.66
C SER A 412 -11.90 -42.15 0.89
N ASN A 413 -10.69 -41.97 1.41
CA ASN A 413 -9.68 -41.04 0.90
C ASN A 413 -8.38 -41.76 0.46
N ARG A 414 -8.43 -43.08 0.25
CA ARG A 414 -7.28 -43.90 -0.19
C ARG A 414 -7.15 -44.02 -1.72
N SER A 415 -7.89 -43.21 -2.48
CA SER A 415 -7.91 -43.23 -3.96
C SER A 415 -6.63 -42.74 -4.58
#